data_AF-A0A199U9I4-F1
#
_entry.id   AF-A0A199U9I4-F1
#
_cell.length_a   1.000
_cell.length_b   1.000
_cell.length_c   1.000
_cell.angle_alpha   90.00
_cell.angle_beta   90.00
_cell.angle_gamma   90.00
#
_symmetry.space_group_name_H-M   'P 1'
#
loop_
_entity.id
_entity.type
_entity.pdbx_description
1 polymer ?
#
loop_
_entity_poly.entity_id
_entity_poly.type
_entity_poly.pdbx_seq_one_letter_code
_entity_poly.pdbx_strand_id
1 'polypeptide(L)'
;MPSFCNFKTELKKVLFEGDSFYREVILNRPTKLNSLDYEVISLMFKNFRDFETDSTVKFVILKANGRAFSAGGDVVSIVSSMVTGHWSFGARFYKKQFNLDYLLATYKKPLLPLIDGIVMGGGAGLCMNGRFRIVTEKA
;
A
#
# COMPACT_ATOMS: atom_id res chain seq x y z
N MET A 1 4.52 22.44 -21.83
CA MET A 1 4.67 22.74 -20.39
C MET A 1 3.93 21.67 -19.62
N PRO A 2 4.57 20.82 -18.80
CA PRO A 2 3.85 19.88 -17.96
C PRO A 2 3.12 20.67 -16.88
N SER A 3 1.81 20.40 -16.71
CA SER A 3 0.97 21.13 -15.77
C SER A 3 1.45 20.91 -14.34
N PHE A 4 1.42 21.96 -13.52
CA PHE A 4 1.78 21.95 -12.09
C PHE A 4 1.04 20.86 -11.27
N CYS A 5 -0.07 20.34 -11.79
CA CYS A 5 -0.85 19.28 -11.18
C CYS A 5 -0.11 17.92 -11.22
N ASN A 6 0.63 17.64 -12.30
CA ASN A 6 1.32 16.35 -12.50
C ASN A 6 2.49 16.16 -11.52
N PHE A 7 3.24 17.23 -11.23
CA PHE A 7 4.37 17.19 -10.29
C PHE A 7 3.94 16.80 -8.86
N LYS A 8 2.76 17.24 -8.40
CA LYS A 8 2.25 16.89 -7.06
C LYS A 8 1.82 15.43 -6.96
N THR A 9 1.37 14.83 -8.05
CA THR A 9 0.99 13.42 -8.10
C THR A 9 2.22 12.52 -8.08
N GLU A 10 3.29 12.89 -8.81
CA GLU A 10 4.55 12.14 -8.81
C GLU A 10 5.23 12.08 -7.44
N LEU A 11 5.07 13.10 -6.60
CA LEU A 11 5.67 13.16 -5.26
C LEU A 11 4.92 12.35 -4.19
N LYS A 12 3.66 11.97 -4.45
CA LYS A 12 2.87 11.21 -3.47
C LYS A 12 3.27 9.73 -3.53
N LYS A 13 3.62 9.19 -2.36
CA LYS A 13 3.99 7.78 -2.19
C LYS A 13 2.84 6.79 -2.42
N VAL A 14 1.60 7.25 -2.21
CA VAL A 14 0.37 6.50 -2.47
C VAL A 14 -0.63 7.45 -3.13
N LEU A 15 -1.25 7.01 -4.22
CA LEU A 15 -2.34 7.74 -4.87
C LEU A 15 -3.66 7.09 -4.50
N PHE A 16 -4.68 7.94 -4.36
CA PHE A 16 -6.04 7.53 -4.08
C PHE A 16 -6.90 8.12 -5.19
N GLU A 17 -7.46 7.24 -6.01
CA GLU A 17 -8.29 7.57 -7.16
C GLU A 17 -9.62 6.82 -7.06
N GLY A 18 -10.48 6.97 -8.07
CA GLY A 18 -11.71 6.21 -8.20
C GLY A 18 -12.90 7.05 -8.61
N ASP A 19 -14.03 6.37 -8.80
CA ASP A 19 -15.32 6.95 -9.15
C ASP A 19 -16.31 6.80 -7.97
N SER A 20 -17.53 7.25 -8.15
CA SER A 20 -18.61 7.29 -7.17
C SER A 20 -18.79 5.98 -6.38
N PHE A 21 -18.60 4.81 -7.00
CA PHE A 21 -18.84 3.51 -6.35
C PHE A 21 -17.59 2.68 -6.05
N TYR A 22 -16.39 3.11 -6.44
CA TYR A 22 -15.14 2.37 -6.15
C TYR A 22 -13.99 3.31 -5.78
N ARG A 23 -12.96 2.74 -5.16
CA ARG A 23 -11.71 3.46 -4.88
C ARG A 23 -10.53 2.67 -5.41
N GLU A 24 -9.52 3.36 -5.89
CA GLU A 24 -8.22 2.80 -6.21
C GLU A 24 -7.20 3.28 -5.18
N VAL A 25 -6.40 2.34 -4.69
CA VAL A 25 -5.21 2.59 -3.88
C VAL A 25 -4.01 2.18 -4.74
N ILE A 26 -3.18 3.16 -5.09
CA ILE A 26 -2.06 2.96 -6.01
C ILE A 26 -0.75 3.22 -5.28
N LEU A 27 0.07 2.19 -5.09
CA LEU A 27 1.43 2.35 -4.60
C LEU A 27 2.26 3.08 -5.68
N ASN A 28 2.90 4.19 -5.30
CA ASN A 28 3.58 5.07 -6.22
C ASN A 28 4.99 5.43 -5.72
N ARG A 29 5.81 4.39 -5.52
CA ARG A 29 7.26 4.49 -5.24
C ARG A 29 8.04 3.54 -6.15
N PRO A 30 7.90 3.65 -7.49
CA PRO A 30 8.48 2.69 -8.43
C PRO A 30 10.01 2.58 -8.33
N THR A 31 10.71 3.68 -8.02
CA THR A 31 12.18 3.71 -7.83
C THR A 31 12.67 2.92 -6.61
N LYS A 32 11.77 2.62 -5.66
CA LYS A 32 12.01 1.77 -4.47
C LYS A 32 11.21 0.47 -4.52
N LEU A 33 10.79 0.04 -5.72
CA LEU A 33 10.00 -1.18 -5.93
C LEU A 33 8.74 -1.23 -5.04
N ASN A 34 8.14 -0.07 -4.79
CA ASN A 34 6.96 0.07 -3.94
C ASN A 34 7.15 -0.52 -2.53
N SER A 35 8.35 -0.35 -1.95
CA SER A 35 8.62 -0.71 -0.56
C SER A 35 7.70 0.05 0.41
N LEU A 36 7.21 -0.64 1.43
CA LEU A 36 6.31 -0.11 2.45
C LEU A 36 7.11 0.56 3.56
N ASP A 37 7.09 1.90 3.61
CA ASP A 37 7.60 2.65 4.75
C ASP A 37 6.46 3.02 5.72
N TYR A 38 6.82 3.61 6.86
CA TYR A 38 5.85 3.98 7.90
C TYR A 38 4.76 4.93 7.40
N GLU A 39 5.10 5.83 6.46
CA GLU A 39 4.16 6.79 5.89
C GLU A 39 3.16 6.11 4.95
N VAL A 40 3.64 5.26 4.05
CA VAL A 40 2.80 4.46 3.14
C VAL A 40 1.80 3.64 3.93
N ILE A 41 2.26 2.87 4.91
CA ILE A 41 1.40 2.04 5.76
C ILE A 41 0.36 2.91 6.50
N SER A 42 0.77 4.10 6.94
CA SER A 42 -0.12 5.03 7.63
C SER A 42 -1.21 5.60 6.75
N LEU A 43 -0.86 6.02 5.54
CA LEU A 43 -1.79 6.53 4.55
C LEU A 43 -2.78 5.45 4.13
N MET A 44 -2.30 4.25 3.85
CA MET A 44 -3.14 3.11 3.48
C MET A 44 -4.10 2.76 4.60
N PHE A 45 -3.62 2.55 5.84
CA PHE A 45 -4.47 2.20 6.97
C PHE A 45 -5.61 3.20 7.19
N LYS A 46 -5.29 4.50 7.15
CA LYS A 46 -6.31 5.55 7.30
C LYS A 46 -7.35 5.46 6.17
N ASN A 47 -6.91 5.44 4.92
CA ASN A 47 -7.84 5.49 3.78
C ASN A 47 -8.69 4.22 3.67
N PHE A 48 -8.13 3.03 3.93
CA PHE A 48 -8.93 1.80 3.98
C PHE A 48 -10.00 1.87 5.07
N ARG A 49 -9.70 2.42 6.25
CA ARG A 49 -10.72 2.65 7.29
C ARG A 49 -11.82 3.59 6.81
N ASP A 50 -11.43 4.72 6.20
CA ASP A 50 -12.38 5.71 5.69
C ASP A 50 -13.28 5.08 4.61
N PHE A 51 -12.68 4.36 3.65
CA PHE A 51 -13.39 3.67 2.59
C PHE A 51 -14.30 2.56 3.08
N GLU A 52 -13.96 1.84 4.15
CA GLU A 52 -14.83 0.83 4.75
C GLU A 52 -16.12 1.45 5.28
N THR A 53 -16.05 2.66 5.85
CA THR A 53 -17.21 3.36 6.43
C THR A 53 -18.05 4.14 5.41
N ASP A 54 -17.48 4.51 4.26
CA ASP A 54 -18.17 5.28 3.21
C ASP A 54 -19.20 4.42 2.46
N SER A 55 -20.50 4.66 2.63
CA SER A 55 -21.57 3.87 2.00
C SER A 55 -21.59 3.92 0.46
N THR A 56 -20.95 4.93 -0.14
CA THR A 56 -20.83 5.07 -1.59
C THR A 56 -19.84 4.05 -2.16
N VAL A 57 -18.75 3.77 -1.44
CA VAL A 57 -17.71 2.82 -1.87
C VAL A 57 -18.23 1.39 -1.75
N LYS A 58 -18.29 0.69 -2.89
CA LYS A 58 -18.73 -0.71 -2.98
C LYS A 58 -17.56 -1.68 -2.97
N PHE A 59 -16.41 -1.31 -3.53
CA PHE A 59 -15.19 -2.11 -3.51
C PHE A 59 -13.95 -1.23 -3.66
N VAL A 60 -12.78 -1.82 -3.38
CA VAL A 60 -11.49 -1.14 -3.49
C VAL A 60 -10.56 -1.95 -4.37
N ILE A 61 -9.90 -1.28 -5.32
CA ILE A 61 -8.82 -1.84 -6.13
C ILE A 61 -7.49 -1.44 -5.49
N LEU A 62 -6.57 -2.39 -5.34
CA LEU A 62 -5.21 -2.14 -4.88
C LEU A 62 -4.24 -2.48 -6.02
N LYS A 63 -3.44 -1.53 -6.46
CA LYS A 63 -2.47 -1.70 -7.56
C LYS A 63 -1.19 -0.91 -7.28
N ALA A 64 -0.23 -1.00 -8.18
CA ALA A 64 1.03 -0.30 -8.05
C ALA A 64 1.53 0.22 -9.40
N ASN A 65 2.30 1.30 -9.36
CA ASN A 65 3.01 1.82 -10.53
C ASN A 65 4.42 1.23 -10.61
N GLY A 66 4.89 0.97 -11.83
CA GLY A 66 6.24 0.46 -12.10
C GLY A 66 6.30 -1.07 -12.16
N ARG A 67 7.50 -1.63 -12.04
CA ARG A 67 7.78 -3.06 -12.29
C ARG A 67 7.47 -4.01 -11.13
N ALA A 68 7.04 -3.49 -9.99
CA ALA A 68 6.82 -4.28 -8.79
C ALA A 68 5.48 -3.88 -8.18
N PHE A 69 4.69 -4.86 -7.74
CA PHE A 69 3.54 -4.58 -6.89
C PHE A 69 4.02 -4.01 -5.56
N SER A 70 4.84 -4.76 -4.83
CA SER A 70 5.58 -4.27 -3.65
C SER A 70 6.66 -5.27 -3.24
N ALA A 71 7.89 -4.77 -3.08
CA ALA A 71 9.03 -5.57 -2.61
C ALA A 71 9.08 -5.78 -1.08
N GLY A 72 8.03 -5.38 -0.34
CA GLY A 72 7.95 -5.57 1.11
C GLY A 72 8.28 -4.32 1.93
N GLY A 73 8.53 -4.49 3.23
CA GLY A 73 8.81 -3.38 4.14
C GLY A 73 10.18 -2.74 3.90
N ASP A 74 10.32 -1.46 4.20
CA ASP A 74 11.60 -0.72 4.19
C ASP A 74 12.47 -1.13 5.40
N VAL A 75 12.95 -2.37 5.38
CA VAL A 75 13.78 -2.97 6.46
C VAL A 75 15.11 -2.22 6.61
N VAL A 76 15.64 -1.65 5.52
CA VAL A 76 16.88 -0.85 5.56
C VAL A 76 16.70 0.35 6.48
N SER A 77 15.59 1.08 6.35
CA SER A 77 15.29 2.23 7.21
C SER A 77 15.07 1.83 8.67
N ILE A 78 14.48 0.65 8.91
CA ILE A 78 14.30 0.10 10.27
C ILE A 78 15.65 -0.22 10.91
N VAL A 79 16.50 -0.98 10.22
CA VAL A 79 17.82 -1.38 10.73
C VAL A 79 18.70 -0.16 10.98
N SER A 80 18.74 0.79 10.05
CA SER A 80 19.50 2.04 10.22
C SER A 80 19.03 2.83 11.45
N SER A 81 17.72 2.88 11.72
CA SER A 81 17.17 3.52 12.92
C SER A 81 17.52 2.77 14.19
N MET A 82 17.59 1.43 14.15
CA MET A 82 17.97 0.62 15.31
C MET A 82 19.44 0.83 15.69
N VAL A 83 20.33 0.89 14.68
CA VAL A 83 21.77 1.11 14.90
C VAL A 83 22.07 2.48 15.50
N THR A 84 21.24 3.50 15.23
CA THR A 84 21.36 4.84 15.82
C THR A 84 20.65 4.98 17.18
N GLY A 85 20.21 3.87 17.78
CA GLY A 85 19.60 3.85 19.12
C GLY A 85 18.08 4.01 19.16
N HIS A 86 17.42 4.17 18.00
CA HIS A 86 15.96 4.30 17.90
C HIS A 86 15.25 2.94 17.73
N TRP A 87 15.58 1.96 18.58
CA TRP A 87 15.05 0.59 18.49
C TRP A 87 13.52 0.51 18.48
N SER A 88 12.84 1.41 19.19
CA SER A 88 11.38 1.43 19.29
C SER A 88 10.68 1.76 17.96
N PHE A 89 11.40 2.32 16.98
CA PHE A 89 10.86 2.58 15.65
C PHE A 89 10.45 1.30 14.92
N GLY A 90 11.27 0.25 14.98
CA GLY A 90 10.94 -1.05 14.36
C GLY A 90 9.67 -1.66 14.93
N ALA A 91 9.53 -1.65 16.26
CA ALA A 91 8.31 -2.14 16.93
C ALA A 91 7.05 -1.34 16.50
N ARG A 92 7.15 -0.01 16.42
CA ARG A 92 6.04 0.84 15.92
C ARG A 92 5.70 0.55 14.46
N PHE A 93 6.71 0.34 13.62
CA PHE A 93 6.53 -0.01 12.21
C PHE A 93 5.75 -1.32 12.06
N TYR A 94 6.23 -2.40 12.69
CA TYR A 94 5.59 -3.72 12.57
C TYR A 94 4.19 -3.75 13.20
N LYS A 95 3.98 -3.07 14.34
CA LYS A 95 2.64 -2.91 14.91
C LYS A 95 1.67 -2.29 13.89
N LYS A 96 2.13 -1.30 13.13
CA LYS A 96 1.30 -0.62 12.12
C LYS A 96 1.08 -1.47 10.87
N GLN A 97 2.12 -2.17 10.41
CA GLN A 97 2.02 -3.13 9.32
C GLN A 97 1.00 -4.23 9.64
N PHE A 98 1.11 -4.85 10.82
CA PHE A 98 0.17 -5.92 11.22
C PHE A 98 -1.26 -5.42 11.42
N ASN A 99 -1.45 -4.19 11.92
CA ASN A 99 -2.78 -3.59 11.96
C ASN A 99 -3.38 -3.39 10.57
N LEU A 100 -2.56 -3.01 9.57
CA LEU A 100 -2.99 -2.89 8.18
C LEU A 100 -3.31 -4.27 7.59
N ASP A 101 -2.42 -5.24 7.76
CA ASP A 101 -2.64 -6.61 7.25
C ASP A 101 -3.91 -7.22 7.86
N TYR A 102 -4.15 -7.03 9.15
CA TYR A 102 -5.37 -7.45 9.82
C TYR A 102 -6.61 -6.75 9.25
N LEU A 103 -6.56 -5.42 9.08
CA LEU A 103 -7.65 -4.66 8.46
C LEU A 103 -8.01 -5.20 7.07
N LEU A 104 -7.00 -5.46 6.23
CA LEU A 104 -7.20 -5.98 4.88
C LEU A 104 -7.71 -7.44 4.89
N ALA A 105 -7.28 -8.25 5.85
CA ALA A 105 -7.74 -9.62 6.02
C ALA A 105 -9.21 -9.70 6.49
N THR A 106 -9.64 -8.77 7.34
CA THR A 106 -11.02 -8.72 7.85
C THR A 106 -11.88 -7.65 7.16
N TYR A 107 -11.46 -7.21 5.97
CA TYR A 107 -12.06 -6.06 5.31
C TYR A 107 -13.50 -6.36 4.88
N LYS A 108 -14.44 -5.48 5.25
CA LYS A 108 -15.87 -5.74 5.02
C LYS A 108 -16.32 -5.58 3.58
N LYS A 109 -15.52 -4.90 2.76
CA LYS A 109 -15.80 -4.64 1.35
C LYS A 109 -14.90 -5.49 0.46
N PRO A 110 -15.33 -5.86 -0.75
CA PRO A 110 -14.45 -6.52 -1.70
C PRO A 110 -13.18 -5.69 -1.95
N LEU A 111 -12.03 -6.32 -1.71
CA LEU A 111 -10.71 -5.83 -2.06
C LEU A 111 -10.22 -6.62 -3.27
N LEU A 112 -9.76 -5.91 -4.31
CA LEU A 112 -9.23 -6.48 -5.54
C LEU A 112 -7.78 -6.02 -5.75
N PRO A 113 -6.79 -6.79 -5.25
CA PRO A 113 -5.39 -6.59 -5.58
C PRO A 113 -5.13 -6.98 -7.03
N LEU A 114 -4.63 -6.02 -7.82
CA LEU A 114 -4.06 -6.22 -9.15
C LEU A 114 -2.54 -6.31 -9.02
N ILE A 115 -2.04 -7.54 -9.06
CA ILE A 115 -0.63 -7.87 -8.85
C ILE A 115 0.03 -7.98 -10.23
N ASP A 116 0.56 -6.86 -10.71
CA ASP A 116 1.41 -6.79 -11.91
C ASP A 116 2.85 -6.47 -11.50
N GLY A 117 3.71 -7.48 -11.50
CA GLY A 117 5.11 -7.35 -11.08
C GLY A 117 5.42 -7.97 -9.71
N ILE A 118 6.69 -7.86 -9.32
CA ILE A 118 7.27 -8.50 -8.12
C ILE A 118 6.45 -8.20 -6.85
N VAL A 119 6.10 -9.26 -6.12
CA VAL A 119 5.46 -9.21 -4.79
C VAL A 119 6.27 -10.01 -3.77
N MET A 120 6.69 -9.37 -2.68
CA MET A 120 7.50 -10.02 -1.63
C MET A 120 7.20 -9.47 -0.23
N GLY A 121 7.48 -10.27 0.79
CA GLY A 121 7.43 -9.86 2.20
C GLY A 121 6.12 -9.17 2.59
N GLY A 122 6.21 -7.98 3.19
CA GLY A 122 5.03 -7.18 3.56
C GLY A 122 4.11 -6.81 2.39
N GLY A 123 4.62 -6.81 1.16
CA GLY A 123 3.80 -6.61 -0.05
C GLY A 123 2.81 -7.75 -0.28
N ALA A 124 3.22 -8.99 0.03
CA ALA A 124 2.32 -10.14 0.00
C ALA A 124 1.24 -10.03 1.11
N GLY A 125 1.57 -9.45 2.27
CA GLY A 125 0.61 -9.20 3.35
C GLY A 125 -0.59 -8.35 2.91
N LEU A 126 -0.36 -7.41 1.97
CA LEU A 126 -1.40 -6.52 1.44
C LEU A 126 -2.42 -7.22 0.53
N CYS A 127 -2.04 -8.32 -0.12
CA CYS A 127 -2.87 -8.94 -1.17
C CYS A 127 -3.27 -10.40 -0.88
N MET A 128 -2.47 -11.14 -0.12
CA MET A 128 -2.69 -12.58 0.09
C MET A 128 -3.93 -12.88 0.92
N ASN A 129 -4.34 -11.99 1.82
CA ASN A 129 -5.50 -12.19 2.67
C ASN A 129 -6.83 -11.80 1.99
N GLY A 130 -6.78 -11.22 0.79
CA GLY A 130 -7.98 -10.79 0.05
C GLY A 130 -8.82 -11.97 -0.46
N ARG A 131 -10.11 -11.74 -0.68
CA ARG A 131 -11.00 -12.75 -1.31
C ARG A 131 -10.66 -12.99 -2.78
N PHE A 132 -10.29 -11.93 -3.49
CA PHE A 132 -9.91 -11.95 -4.90
C PHE A 132 -8.45 -11.53 -5.03
N ARG A 133 -7.75 -12.07 -6.03
CA ARG A 133 -6.38 -11.70 -6.42
C ARG A 133 -6.30 -11.85 -7.94
N ILE A 134 -5.90 -10.79 -8.63
CA ILE A 134 -5.67 -10.82 -10.08
C ILE A 134 -4.16 -10.71 -10.27
N VAL A 135 -3.59 -11.66 -11.00
CA VAL A 135 -2.14 -11.75 -11.28
C VAL A 135 -1.91 -11.66 -12.78
N THR A 136 -0.80 -11.06 -13.18
CA THR A 136 -0.35 -10.99 -14.58
C THR A 136 0.83 -11.93 -14.81
N GLU A 137 1.31 -12.01 -16.05
CA GLU A 137 2.53 -12.73 -16.43
C GLU A 137 3.82 -12.20 -15.77
N LYS A 138 3.77 -11.05 -15.11
CA LYS A 138 4.93 -10.41 -14.46
C LYS A 138 4.98 -10.64 -12.94
N ALA A 139 3.94 -11.25 -12.37
CA ALA A 139 3.82 -11.50 -10.92
C ALA A 139 4.78 -12.60 -10.43
#